data_AF-A0A9D0YRM3-F1
#
_entry.id   AF-A0A9D0YRM3-F1
#
_cell.length_a   1.000
_cell.length_b   1.000
_cell.length_c   1.000
_cell.angle_alpha   90.00
_cell.angle_beta   90.00
_cell.angle_gamma   90.00
#
_symmetry.space_group_name_H-M   'P 1'
#
loop_
_entity.id
_entity.type
_entity.pdbx_description
1 polymer ?
#
loop_
_entity_poly.entity_id
_entity_poly.type
_entity_poly.pdbx_seq_one_letter_code
_entity_poly.pdbx_strand_id
1 'polypeptide(L)'
;MDTPKIFESEYRFCLILWEHEPIKSGELVALCKEQLGWKNSTTYTVIKRLAQRGVLKNENTVVTSLVSKDQVQAAEIDELVETKFEGSLPAFVAAFTRHQKMTQKEIDQVQAMIDQFRKGNGP
;
A
#
# COMPACT_ATOMS: atom_id res chain seq x y z
N MET A 1 4.29 -4.41 -14.88
CA MET A 1 4.28 -5.56 -13.96
C MET A 1 3.18 -5.26 -12.97
N ASP A 2 2.18 -6.12 -12.86
CA ASP A 2 1.09 -5.90 -11.91
C ASP A 2 1.63 -5.99 -10.49
N THR A 3 1.30 -5.00 -9.66
CA THR A 3 1.67 -5.01 -8.24
C THR A 3 1.06 -6.26 -7.61
N PRO A 4 1.84 -7.14 -6.96
CA PRO A 4 1.30 -8.35 -6.36
C PRO A 4 0.27 -7.97 -5.30
N LYS A 5 -0.89 -8.64 -5.31
CA LYS A 5 -1.93 -8.43 -4.29
C LYS A 5 -1.34 -8.58 -2.88
N ILE A 6 -1.69 -7.74 -1.93
CA ILE A 6 -1.28 -7.91 -0.54
C ILE A 6 -2.54 -8.08 0.31
N PHE A 7 -2.61 -9.15 1.11
CA PHE A 7 -3.77 -9.33 2.01
C PHE A 7 -3.59 -8.48 3.27
N GLU A 8 -4.69 -8.10 3.94
CA GLU A 8 -4.66 -7.22 5.12
C GLU A 8 -3.60 -7.61 6.18
N SER A 9 -3.48 -8.90 6.51
CA SER A 9 -2.48 -9.38 7.47
C SER A 9 -1.04 -9.27 6.94
N GLU A 10 -0.84 -9.46 5.64
CA GLU A 10 0.45 -9.27 4.95
C GLU A 10 0.78 -7.77 4.82
N TYR A 11 -0.21 -6.91 4.65
CA TYR A 11 -0.04 -5.46 4.57
C TYR A 11 0.50 -4.91 5.89
N ARG A 12 -0.06 -5.35 7.03
CA ARG A 12 0.48 -5.00 8.36
C ARG A 12 1.91 -5.47 8.56
N PHE A 13 2.26 -6.64 8.04
CA PHE A 13 3.65 -7.10 8.01
C PHE A 13 4.53 -6.19 7.13
N CYS A 14 4.05 -5.80 5.96
CA CYS A 14 4.80 -4.93 5.05
C CYS A 14 5.00 -3.52 5.63
N LEU A 15 4.04 -2.99 6.41
CA LEU A 15 4.23 -1.72 7.13
C LEU A 15 5.46 -1.76 8.04
N ILE A 16 5.65 -2.84 8.79
CA ILE A 16 6.83 -3.04 9.65
C ILE A 16 8.09 -3.17 8.78
N LEU A 17 8.02 -3.93 7.69
CA LEU A 17 9.16 -4.09 6.79
C LEU A 17 9.59 -2.74 6.18
N TRP A 18 8.68 -1.97 5.62
CA TRP A 18 8.97 -0.67 4.97
C TRP A 18 9.55 0.36 5.95
N GLU A 19 9.21 0.27 7.23
CA GLU A 19 9.75 1.18 8.26
C GLU A 19 11.20 0.83 8.65
N HIS A 20 11.57 -0.45 8.61
CA HIS A 20 12.83 -0.94 9.15
C HIS A 20 13.81 -1.50 8.11
N GLU A 21 13.41 -1.59 6.83
CA GLU A 21 14.24 -2.21 5.82
C GLU A 21 15.51 -1.39 5.49
N PRO A 22 16.63 -2.05 5.15
CA PRO A 22 16.87 -3.50 5.19
C PRO A 22 16.96 -4.04 6.63
N ILE A 23 16.27 -5.15 6.92
CA ILE A 23 16.21 -5.71 8.29
C ILE A 23 16.56 -7.20 8.32
N LYS A 24 17.22 -7.67 9.39
CA LYS A 24 17.46 -9.11 9.58
C LYS A 24 16.15 -9.85 9.86
N SER A 25 15.98 -11.04 9.27
CA SER A 25 14.76 -11.84 9.44
C SER A 25 14.45 -12.16 10.90
N GLY A 26 15.48 -12.33 11.74
CA GLY A 26 15.30 -12.55 13.18
C GLY A 26 14.76 -11.32 13.93
N GLU A 27 15.21 -10.12 13.57
CA GLU A 27 14.72 -8.86 14.14
C GLU A 27 13.29 -8.58 13.66
N LEU A 28 13.01 -8.81 12.37
CA LEU A 28 11.67 -8.69 11.83
C LEU A 28 10.68 -9.65 12.50
N VAL A 29 11.12 -10.87 12.82
CA VAL A 29 10.33 -11.84 13.60
C VAL A 29 10.02 -11.31 15.01
N ALA A 30 10.98 -10.67 15.68
CA ALA A 30 10.76 -10.08 16.99
C ALA A 30 9.73 -8.93 16.91
N LEU A 31 9.85 -8.04 15.93
CA LEU A 31 8.89 -6.95 15.69
C LEU A 31 7.49 -7.48 15.40
N CYS A 32 7.34 -8.49 14.53
CA CYS A 32 6.04 -9.09 14.24
C CYS A 32 5.45 -9.81 15.46
N LYS A 33 6.28 -10.38 16.34
CA LYS A 33 5.80 -10.97 17.60
C LYS A 33 5.27 -9.90 18.54
N GLU A 34 5.96 -8.77 18.66
CA GLU A 34 5.58 -7.66 19.52
C GLU A 34 4.35 -6.91 19.00
N GLN A 35 4.37 -6.51 17.73
CA GLN A 35 3.34 -5.63 17.15
C GLN A 35 2.13 -6.38 16.59
N LEU A 36 2.31 -7.60 16.08
CA LEU A 36 1.23 -8.39 15.47
C LEU A 36 0.83 -9.60 16.31
N GLY A 37 1.54 -9.90 17.40
CA GLY A 37 1.30 -11.08 18.23
C GLY A 37 1.61 -12.41 17.51
N TRP A 38 2.40 -12.38 16.43
CA TRP A 38 2.66 -13.57 15.62
C TRP A 38 3.65 -14.53 16.27
N LYS A 39 3.42 -15.83 16.07
CA LYS A 39 4.45 -16.85 16.33
C LYS A 39 5.57 -16.70 15.29
N ASN A 40 6.81 -17.03 15.68
CA ASN A 40 7.96 -16.98 14.77
C ASN A 40 7.71 -17.74 13.46
N SER A 41 7.08 -18.92 13.54
CA SER A 41 6.75 -19.73 12.36
C SER A 41 5.78 -19.04 11.40
N THR A 42 4.84 -18.23 11.91
CA THR A 42 3.91 -17.44 11.10
C THR A 42 4.68 -16.41 10.29
N THR A 43 5.58 -15.65 10.92
CA THR A 43 6.37 -14.62 10.24
C THR A 43 7.26 -15.24 9.16
N TYR A 44 7.96 -16.33 9.44
CA TYR A 44 8.77 -17.02 8.42
C TYR A 44 7.93 -17.56 7.25
N THR A 45 6.71 -18.04 7.54
CA THR A 45 5.78 -18.49 6.50
C THR A 45 5.34 -17.32 5.61
N VAL A 46 5.04 -16.16 6.20
CA VAL A 46 4.67 -14.94 5.46
C VAL A 46 5.84 -14.43 4.63
N ILE A 47 7.06 -14.36 5.18
CA ILE A 47 8.28 -14.01 4.44
C ILE A 47 8.41 -14.91 3.21
N LYS A 48 8.27 -16.23 3.37
CA LYS A 48 8.38 -17.18 2.25
C LYS A 48 7.32 -16.96 1.18
N ARG A 49 6.05 -16.75 1.57
CA ARG A 49 4.95 -16.51 0.61
C ARG A 49 5.12 -15.20 -0.14
N LEU A 50 5.46 -14.12 0.56
CA LEU A 50 5.68 -12.81 -0.05
C LEU A 50 6.91 -12.81 -0.96
N ALA A 51 7.98 -13.55 -0.60
CA ALA A 51 9.12 -13.76 -1.48
C ALA A 51 8.74 -14.47 -2.78
N GLN A 52 7.95 -15.55 -2.69
CA GLN A 52 7.47 -16.28 -3.87
C GLN A 52 6.60 -15.43 -4.81
N ARG A 53 5.91 -14.43 -4.25
CA ARG A 53 5.04 -13.50 -4.99
C ARG A 53 5.77 -12.25 -5.49
N GLY A 54 7.08 -12.13 -5.22
CA GLY A 54 7.88 -10.98 -5.63
C GLY A 54 7.58 -9.70 -4.86
N VAL A 55 6.98 -9.77 -3.67
CA VAL A 55 6.71 -8.60 -2.82
C VAL A 55 7.96 -8.18 -2.04
N LEU A 56 8.79 -9.14 -1.67
CA LEU A 56 10.04 -8.94 -0.94
C LEU A 56 11.08 -9.93 -1.39
N LYS A 57 12.32 -9.73 -0.95
CA LYS A 57 13.38 -10.74 -1.02
C LYS A 57 13.98 -10.96 0.36
N ASN A 58 14.47 -12.16 0.59
CA ASN A 58 15.22 -12.54 1.79
C ASN A 58 16.53 -13.18 1.35
N GLU A 59 17.63 -12.44 1.46
CA GLU A 59 18.96 -12.84 1.02
C GLU A 59 19.92 -12.74 2.21
N ASN A 60 20.69 -13.80 2.48
CA ASN A 60 21.62 -13.84 3.62
C ASN A 60 20.96 -13.43 4.95
N THR A 61 19.72 -13.84 5.19
CA THR A 61 18.89 -13.46 6.35
C THR A 61 18.51 -11.99 6.45
N VAL A 62 18.71 -11.20 5.40
CA VAL A 62 18.29 -9.80 5.30
C VAL A 62 17.07 -9.72 4.39
N VAL A 63 16.01 -9.09 4.90
CA VAL A 63 14.74 -8.91 4.23
C VAL A 63 14.65 -7.46 3.72
N THR A 64 14.30 -7.31 2.43
CA THR A 64 14.03 -6.03 1.77
C THR A 64 12.79 -6.14 0.91
N SER A 65 12.02 -5.07 0.81
CA SER A 65 10.86 -4.97 -0.08
C SER A 65 11.31 -4.89 -1.54
N LEU A 66 10.47 -5.43 -2.42
CA LEU A 66 10.58 -5.27 -3.88
C LEU A 66 9.48 -4.36 -4.42
N VAL A 67 8.48 -4.07 -3.60
CA VAL A 67 7.38 -3.14 -3.86
C VAL A 67 7.29 -2.13 -2.73
N SER A 68 7.10 -0.87 -3.07
CA SER A 68 6.92 0.22 -2.09
C SER A 68 5.47 0.27 -1.59
N LYS A 69 5.29 0.92 -0.44
CA LYS A 69 3.97 1.22 0.12
C LYS A 69 3.07 1.96 -0.88
N ASP A 70 3.61 2.99 -1.54
CA ASP A 70 2.86 3.82 -2.48
C ASP A 70 2.38 3.02 -3.69
N GLN A 71 3.21 2.10 -4.22
CA GLN A 71 2.82 1.22 -5.32
C GLN A 71 1.68 0.27 -4.93
N VAL A 72 1.69 -0.25 -3.71
CA VAL A 72 0.63 -1.13 -3.20
C VAL A 72 -0.66 -0.35 -2.99
N GLN A 73 -0.57 0.83 -2.37
CA GLN A 73 -1.74 1.69 -2.13
C GLN A 73 -2.37 2.17 -3.44
N ALA A 74 -1.56 2.57 -4.43
CA ALA A 74 -2.05 2.95 -5.75
C ALA A 74 -2.80 1.78 -6.42
N ALA A 75 -2.22 0.58 -6.40
CA ALA A 75 -2.85 -0.61 -6.98
C ALA A 75 -4.18 -0.99 -6.28
N GLU A 76 -4.28 -0.82 -4.97
CA GLU A 76 -5.53 -1.04 -4.23
C GLU A 76 -6.60 0.00 -4.58
N ILE A 77 -6.22 1.26 -4.76
CA ILE A 77 -7.15 2.32 -5.20
C ILE A 77 -7.63 2.04 -6.62
N ASP A 78 -6.74 1.66 -7.52
CA ASP A 78 -7.10 1.31 -8.90
C ASP A 78 -8.06 0.10 -8.93
N GLU A 79 -7.77 -0.97 -8.16
CA GLU A 79 -8.68 -2.12 -8.01
C GLU A 79 -10.03 -1.71 -7.42
N LEU A 80 -10.07 -0.79 -6.45
CA LEU A 80 -11.30 -0.27 -5.87
C LEU A 80 -12.14 0.50 -6.90
N VAL A 81 -11.52 1.42 -7.65
CA VAL A 81 -12.19 2.23 -8.67
C VAL A 81 -12.76 1.31 -9.76
N GLU A 82 -11.97 0.35 -10.23
CA GLU A 82 -12.41 -0.58 -11.26
C GLU A 82 -13.57 -1.47 -10.79
N THR A 83 -13.46 -2.06 -9.59
CA THR A 83 -14.42 -3.07 -9.13
C THR A 83 -15.68 -2.50 -8.47
N LYS A 84 -15.62 -1.32 -7.84
CA LYS A 84 -16.76 -0.72 -7.12
C LYS A 84 -17.39 0.45 -7.82
N PHE A 85 -16.66 1.08 -8.74
CA PHE A 85 -17.11 2.27 -9.46
C PHE A 85 -17.08 2.08 -10.98
N GLU A 86 -16.90 0.85 -11.45
CA GLU A 86 -16.90 0.49 -12.88
C GLU A 86 -15.89 1.35 -13.69
N GLY A 87 -14.73 1.63 -13.09
CA GLY A 87 -13.69 2.46 -13.68
C GLY A 87 -13.97 3.97 -13.65
N SER A 88 -15.08 4.41 -13.04
CA SER A 88 -15.49 5.82 -13.05
C SER A 88 -14.89 6.61 -11.88
N LEU A 89 -13.75 7.27 -12.14
CA LEU A 89 -13.14 8.21 -11.20
C LEU A 89 -14.11 9.34 -10.77
N PRO A 90 -14.93 9.95 -11.64
CA PRO A 90 -15.93 10.92 -11.21
C PRO A 90 -16.96 10.35 -10.23
N ALA A 91 -17.38 9.09 -10.41
CA ALA A 91 -18.32 8.44 -9.49
C ALA A 91 -17.67 8.20 -8.12
N PHE A 92 -16.40 7.79 -8.10
CA PHE A 92 -15.61 7.65 -6.86
C PHE A 92 -15.51 8.98 -6.09
N VAL A 93 -15.11 10.06 -6.76
CA VAL A 93 -15.01 11.40 -6.14
C VAL A 93 -16.38 11.89 -5.66
N ALA A 94 -17.44 11.70 -6.45
CA ALA A 94 -18.79 12.07 -6.06
C ALA A 94 -19.29 11.30 -4.83
N ALA A 95 -18.94 10.02 -4.69
CA ALA A 95 -19.29 9.22 -3.52
C ALA A 95 -18.56 9.73 -2.26
N PHE A 96 -17.28 10.09 -2.37
CA PHE A 96 -16.49 10.62 -1.26
C PHE A 96 -17.05 11.95 -0.73
N THR A 97 -17.37 12.88 -1.63
CA THR A 97 -17.89 14.22 -1.28
C THR A 97 -19.31 14.21 -0.68
N ARG A 98 -20.07 13.13 -0.86
CA ARG A 98 -21.39 12.96 -0.22
C ARG A 98 -21.29 12.61 1.27
N HIS A 99 -20.25 11.89 1.68
CA HIS A 99 -20.11 11.37 3.05
C HIS A 99 -19.21 12.24 3.93
N GLN A 100 -18.28 12.99 3.33
CA GLN A 100 -17.46 13.99 4.02
C GLN A 100 -17.72 15.38 3.43
N LYS A 101 -18.13 16.32 4.28
CA LYS A 101 -18.20 17.73 3.89
C LYS A 101 -16.78 18.23 3.69
N MET A 102 -16.44 18.61 2.47
CA MET A 102 -15.21 19.32 2.18
C MET A 102 -15.33 20.78 2.59
N THR A 103 -14.26 21.31 3.14
CA THR A 103 -14.10 22.74 3.37
C THR A 103 -13.85 23.44 2.03
N GLN A 104 -14.14 24.75 1.97
CA GLN A 104 -13.84 25.55 0.78
C GLN A 104 -12.36 25.45 0.37
N LYS A 105 -11.47 25.42 1.37
CA LYS A 105 -10.02 25.30 1.14
C LYS A 105 -9.65 23.98 0.44
N GLU A 106 -10.25 22.86 0.84
CA GLU A 106 -10.00 21.55 0.21
C GLU A 106 -10.55 21.52 -1.22
N ILE A 107 -11.72 22.13 -1.47
CA ILE A 107 -12.30 22.27 -2.81
C ILE A 107 -11.35 23.07 -3.72
N ASP A 108 -10.85 24.20 -3.24
CA ASP A 108 -9.94 25.06 -4.00
C ASP A 108 -8.61 24.32 -4.32
N GLN A 109 -8.10 23.52 -3.37
CA GLN A 109 -6.91 22.70 -3.58
C GLN A 109 -7.12 21.63 -4.66
N VAL A 110 -8.24 20.90 -4.62
CA VAL A 110 -8.57 19.89 -5.64
C VAL A 110 -8.78 20.55 -7.00
N GLN A 111 -9.45 21.69 -7.06
CA GLN A 111 -9.64 22.45 -8.30
C GLN A 111 -8.28 22.89 -8.89
N ALA A 112 -7.36 23.38 -8.07
CA ALA A 112 -6.01 23.74 -8.51
C ALA A 112 -5.23 22.55 -9.07
N MET A 113 -5.36 21.35 -8.48
CA MET A 113 -4.75 20.12 -9.02
C MET A 113 -5.30 19.79 -10.41
N ILE A 114 -6.62 19.85 -10.59
CA ILE A 114 -7.28 19.60 -11.89
C ILE A 114 -6.79 20.61 -12.95
N ASP A 115 -6.69 21.89 -12.58
CA ASP A 115 -6.26 22.93 -13.50
C ASP A 115 -4.77 22.84 -13.86
N GLN A 116 -3.92 22.35 -12.95
CA GLN A 116 -2.52 22.01 -13.27
C GLN A 116 -2.44 20.85 -14.27
N PHE A 117 -3.25 19.81 -14.08
CA PHE A 117 -3.30 18.65 -14.98
C PHE A 117 -3.74 19.04 -16.39
N ARG A 118 -4.75 19.91 -16.52
CA ARG A 118 -5.21 20.46 -17.81
C ARG A 118 -4.15 21.25 -18.56
N LYS A 119 -3.22 21.88 -17.84
CA LYS A 119 -2.12 22.66 -18.42
C LYS A 119 -0.94 21.78 -18.85
N GLY A 120 -1.05 20.45 -18.73
CA GLY A 120 0.03 19.51 -19.04
C GLY A 120 1.12 19.44 -17.98
N ASN A 121 0.91 20.09 -16.82
CA ASN A 121 1.81 20.08 -15.68
C ASN A 121 1.32 19.07 -14.62
N GLY A 122 0.90 17.88 -15.07
CA GLY A 122 0.57 16.81 -14.14
C GLY A 122 1.82 16.40 -13.33
N PRO A 123 1.64 15.92 -12.08
CA PRO A 123 2.73 15.40 -11.26
C PRO A 123 3.44 14.21 -11.92
#